data_AF-A0A2D4HP08-F1
#
_entry.id   AF-A0A2D4HP08-F1
#
_cell.length_a   1.000
_cell.length_b   1.000
_cell.length_c   1.000
_cell.angle_alpha   90.00
_cell.angle_beta   90.00
_cell.angle_gamma   90.00
#
_symmetry.space_group_name_H-M   'P 1'
#
loop_
_entity.id
_entity.type
_entity.pdbx_description
1 polymer ?
#
loop_
_entity_poly.entity_id
_entity_poly.type
_entity_poly.pdbx_seq_one_letter_code
_entity_poly.pdbx_strand_id
1 'polypeptide(L)'
;ENLCKNDFALKIKVKEIAYINGDTKITPETKSKTIYKLNGVTERDLKKTVLWLRGGLQCTCDEMNDINAPYLVMGQRLAGELVITSVKRWQKGQRAFKRFSRSIRKLQC
;
A
#
# COMPACT_ATOMS: atom_id res chain seq x y z
N GLU A 1 -14.73 -9.78 3.92
CA GLU A 1 -13.70 -10.75 4.38
C GLU A 1 -12.28 -10.43 3.92
N ASN A 2 -12.00 -10.12 2.64
CA ASN A 2 -10.62 -9.90 2.16
C ASN A 2 -9.84 -8.75 2.84
N LEU A 3 -10.51 -7.74 3.38
CA LEU A 3 -9.86 -6.65 4.11
C LEU A 3 -9.19 -7.10 5.42
N CYS A 4 -9.76 -8.07 6.15
CA CYS A 4 -9.19 -8.56 7.41
C CYS A 4 -7.88 -9.32 7.21
N LYS A 5 -7.66 -9.88 6.02
CA LYS A 5 -6.42 -10.57 5.66
C LYS A 5 -5.22 -9.61 5.53
N ASN A 6 -5.45 -8.29 5.49
CA ASN A 6 -4.38 -7.31 5.35
C ASN A 6 -3.93 -6.80 6.73
N ASP A 7 -2.62 -6.87 6.96
CA ASP A 7 -1.97 -6.35 8.16
C ASP A 7 -1.83 -4.82 8.11
N PHE A 8 -1.76 -4.24 6.91
CA PHE A 8 -1.70 -2.80 6.75
C PHE A 8 -2.54 -2.29 5.58
N ALA A 9 -2.98 -1.03 5.71
CA ALA A 9 -3.58 -0.26 4.62
C ALA A 9 -3.10 1.19 4.70
N LEU A 10 -2.53 1.69 3.60
CA LEU A 10 -1.81 2.96 3.55
C LEU A 10 -2.18 3.72 2.30
N LYS A 11 -2.37 5.04 2.42
CA LYS A 11 -2.26 5.93 1.27
C LYS A 11 -0.84 6.47 1.22
N ILE A 12 -0.18 6.28 0.08
CA ILE A 12 1.20 6.71 -0.15
C ILE A 12 1.30 7.52 -1.44
N LYS A 13 2.36 8.31 -1.57
CA LYS A 13 2.92 8.68 -2.87
C LYS A 13 4.18 7.88 -3.10
N VAL A 14 4.46 7.53 -4.34
CA VAL A 14 5.63 6.75 -4.70
C VAL A 14 6.79 7.72 -4.93
N LYS A 15 7.89 7.51 -4.22
CA LYS A 15 9.15 8.23 -4.45
C LYS A 15 9.96 7.55 -5.57
N GLU A 16 10.00 6.22 -5.53
CA GLU A 16 10.85 5.42 -6.41
C GLU A 16 10.26 4.01 -6.58
N ILE A 17 10.43 3.46 -7.78
CA ILE A 17 10.12 2.06 -8.13
C ILE A 17 11.42 1.43 -8.65
N ALA A 18 11.77 0.27 -8.12
CA ALA A 18 12.91 -0.52 -8.58
C ALA A 18 12.49 -1.97 -8.78
N TYR A 19 13.07 -2.63 -9.79
CA TYR A 19 12.82 -4.04 -10.08
C TYR A 19 14.01 -4.86 -9.61
N ILE A 20 13.78 -5.86 -8.74
CA ILE A 20 14.82 -6.65 -8.10
C ILE A 20 14.38 -8.11 -8.10
N ASN A 21 15.15 -8.98 -8.76
CA ASN A 21 14.91 -10.44 -8.78
C ASN A 21 13.47 -10.84 -9.18
N GLY A 22 12.86 -10.08 -10.09
CA GLY A 22 11.47 -10.33 -10.54
C GLY A 22 10.39 -9.75 -9.63
N ASP A 23 10.76 -9.12 -8.51
CA ASP A 23 9.87 -8.38 -7.61
C ASP A 23 9.98 -6.88 -7.84
N THR A 24 8.92 -6.15 -7.48
CA THR A 24 8.91 -4.68 -7.53
C THR A 24 9.08 -4.12 -6.12
N LYS A 25 10.13 -3.34 -5.92
CA LYS A 25 10.39 -2.55 -4.73
C LYS A 25 9.81 -1.16 -4.90
N ILE A 26 8.94 -0.76 -3.98
CA ILE A 26 8.29 0.54 -3.95
C ILE A 26 8.78 1.30 -2.72
N THR A 27 9.41 2.45 -2.93
CA THR A 27 9.82 3.37 -1.88
C THR A 27 8.79 4.49 -1.76
N PRO A 28 8.03 4.60 -0.64
CA PRO A 28 7.10 5.69 -0.44
C PRO A 28 7.80 7.02 -0.13
N GLU A 29 7.16 8.14 -0.47
CA GLU A 29 7.53 9.43 0.10
C GLU A 29 7.25 9.48 1.61
N THR A 30 8.26 9.73 2.44
CA THR A 30 8.16 9.70 3.90
C THR A 30 7.10 10.66 4.47
N LYS A 31 6.92 11.83 3.85
CA LYS A 31 5.98 12.87 4.30
C LYS A 31 4.54 12.67 3.80
N SER A 32 4.32 11.81 2.79
CA SER A 32 3.04 11.68 2.07
C SER A 32 2.32 10.37 2.39
N LYS A 33 2.38 9.91 3.64
CA LYS A 33 1.82 8.63 4.10
C LYS A 33 0.64 8.84 5.05
N THR A 34 -0.50 8.24 4.74
CA THR A 34 -1.68 8.20 5.62
C THR A 34 -2.00 6.75 5.97
N ILE A 35 -2.21 6.49 7.25
CA ILE A 35 -2.48 5.15 7.76
C ILE A 35 -4.01 4.95 7.88
N TYR A 36 -4.49 3.79 7.43
CA TYR A 36 -5.89 3.37 7.55
C TYR A 36 -6.07 2.11 8.37
N LYS A 37 -5.09 1.19 8.34
CA LYS A 37 -5.07 -0.02 9.15
C LYS A 37 -3.64 -0.38 9.51
N LEU A 38 -3.45 -0.85 10.73
CA LEU A 38 -2.26 -1.53 11.23
C LEU A 38 -2.69 -2.70 12.10
N ASN A 39 -2.12 -3.87 11.85
CA ASN A 39 -2.25 -5.06 12.68
C ASN A 39 -0.87 -5.74 12.74
N GLY A 40 -0.26 -5.85 13.92
CA GLY A 40 1.11 -6.39 14.05
C GLY A 40 2.22 -5.59 13.33
N VAL A 41 1.90 -4.38 12.86
CA VAL A 41 2.82 -3.44 12.20
C VAL A 41 2.76 -2.10 12.92
N THR A 42 3.90 -1.50 13.24
CA THR A 42 3.94 -0.19 13.89
C THR A 42 4.13 0.95 12.90
N GLU A 43 3.76 2.18 13.28
CA GLU A 43 4.07 3.36 12.46
C GLU A 43 5.58 3.54 12.22
N ARG A 44 6.43 3.09 13.16
CA ARG A 44 7.89 3.18 13.02
C ARG A 44 8.38 2.24 11.93
N ASP A 45 7.88 1.01 11.89
CA ASP A 45 8.16 0.05 10.82
C ASP A 45 7.81 0.67 9.47
N LEU A 46 6.65 1.31 9.41
CA LEU A 46 6.16 1.95 8.21
C LEU A 46 6.95 3.19 7.73
N LYS A 47 7.68 3.89 8.59
CA LYS A 47 8.46 5.08 8.21
C LYS A 47 9.81 4.73 7.56
N LYS A 48 10.35 3.55 7.87
CA LYS A 48 11.68 3.13 7.43
C LYS A 48 11.64 2.06 6.33
N THR A 49 10.48 1.43 6.13
CA THR A 49 10.41 0.21 5.33
C THR A 49 9.89 0.46 3.91
N VAL A 50 10.55 -0.20 2.98
CA VAL A 50 10.17 -0.33 1.57
C VAL A 50 9.01 -1.30 1.45
N LEU A 51 8.18 -1.12 0.43
CA LEU A 51 7.08 -2.02 0.16
C LEU A 51 7.46 -2.92 -1.01
N TRP A 52 7.13 -4.20 -0.91
CA TRP A 52 7.45 -5.18 -1.94
C TRP A 52 6.18 -5.64 -2.64
N LEU A 53 6.27 -5.84 -3.95
CA LEU A 53 5.26 -6.51 -4.74
C LEU A 53 5.92 -7.77 -5.33
N ARG A 54 5.48 -8.94 -4.86
CA ARG A 54 6.06 -10.22 -5.27
C ARG A 54 5.59 -10.60 -6.67
N GLY A 55 6.49 -11.11 -7.52
CA GLY A 55 6.18 -11.51 -8.89
C GLY A 55 5.83 -10.34 -9.82
N GLY A 56 6.49 -9.19 -9.61
CA GLY A 56 6.25 -7.90 -10.25
C GLY A 56 6.31 -7.89 -11.79
N LEU A 57 6.80 -8.95 -12.44
CA LEU A 57 6.71 -9.16 -13.90
C LEU A 57 5.28 -9.41 -14.42
N GLN A 58 4.31 -9.71 -13.54
CA GLN A 58 2.91 -9.99 -13.90
C GLN A 58 1.89 -9.02 -13.29
N CYS A 59 2.34 -7.99 -12.57
CA CYS A 59 1.41 -6.93 -12.18
C CYS A 59 1.19 -6.02 -13.39
N THR A 60 -0.07 -5.82 -13.76
CA THR A 60 -0.52 -4.61 -14.47
C THR A 60 -0.27 -3.40 -13.57
N CYS A 61 1.00 -3.05 -13.38
CA CYS A 61 1.44 -1.81 -12.76
C CYS A 61 1.09 -0.58 -13.61
N ASP A 62 0.29 -0.74 -14.67
CA ASP A 62 -0.35 0.36 -15.38
C ASP A 62 -1.07 1.32 -14.42
N GLU A 63 -1.60 0.80 -13.31
CA GLU A 63 -2.18 1.66 -12.28
C GLU A 63 -1.13 2.58 -11.61
N MET A 64 0.12 2.13 -11.46
CA MET A 64 1.25 2.85 -10.87
C MET A 64 2.17 3.53 -11.90
N ASN A 65 1.69 3.80 -13.11
CA ASN A 65 2.47 4.55 -14.12
C ASN A 65 2.67 6.03 -13.77
N ASP A 66 1.91 6.57 -12.80
CA ASP A 66 2.01 7.95 -12.37
C ASP A 66 2.55 8.05 -10.94
N ILE A 67 3.87 8.18 -10.81
CA ILE A 67 4.55 8.34 -9.52
C ILE A 67 4.08 9.57 -8.72
N ASN A 68 3.50 10.58 -9.39
CA ASN A 68 2.99 11.79 -8.73
C ASN A 68 1.60 11.59 -8.12
N ALA A 69 0.88 10.53 -8.49
CA ALA A 69 -0.42 10.21 -7.94
C ALA A 69 -0.31 9.58 -6.54
N PRO A 70 -1.29 9.83 -5.66
CA PRO A 70 -1.44 9.04 -4.45
C PRO A 70 -2.04 7.66 -4.78
N TYR A 71 -1.65 6.65 -3.99
CA TYR A 71 -2.10 5.27 -4.11
C TYR A 71 -2.57 4.75 -2.76
N LEU A 72 -3.69 4.01 -2.76
CA LEU A 72 -4.05 3.17 -1.63
C LEU A 72 -3.39 1.80 -1.84
N VAL A 73 -2.52 1.41 -0.92
CA VAL A 73 -1.86 0.10 -0.91
C VAL A 73 -2.30 -0.67 0.33
N MET A 74 -2.55 -1.96 0.14
CA MET A 74 -2.89 -2.90 1.20
C MET A 74 -1.98 -4.11 1.09
N GLY A 75 -1.68 -4.72 2.24
CA GLY A 75 -0.74 -5.82 2.25
C GLY A 75 -0.58 -6.49 3.60
N GLN A 76 0.38 -7.41 3.62
CA GLN A 76 0.70 -8.28 4.75
C GLN A 76 2.16 -8.13 5.15
N ARG A 77 2.47 -8.42 6.41
CA ARG A 77 3.84 -8.55 6.87
C ARG A 77 4.29 -10.00 6.73
N LEU A 78 5.19 -10.27 5.79
CA LEU A 78 5.70 -11.62 5.51
C LEU A 78 7.20 -11.65 5.79
N ALA A 79 7.65 -12.53 6.69
CA ALA A 79 9.07 -12.69 7.04
C ALA A 79 9.82 -11.38 7.35
N GLY A 80 9.13 -10.41 7.98
CA GLY A 80 9.71 -9.10 8.31
C GLY A 80 9.54 -8.02 7.24
N GLU A 81 9.11 -8.39 6.03
CA GLU A 81 8.88 -7.47 4.93
C GLU A 81 7.41 -7.08 4.78
N LEU A 82 7.16 -5.91 4.19
CA LEU A 82 5.83 -5.42 3.89
C LEU A 82 5.49 -5.74 2.44
N VAL A 83 4.67 -6.77 2.24
CA VAL A 83 4.29 -7.25 0.91
C VAL A 83 2.90 -6.72 0.56
N ILE A 84 2.84 -5.97 -0.53
CA ILE A 84 1.61 -5.45 -1.11
C ILE A 84 0.86 -6.60 -1.78
N THR A 85 -0.44 -6.70 -1.47
CA THR A 85 -1.37 -7.65 -2.08
C THR A 85 -2.39 -6.94 -2.97
N SER A 86 -2.58 -5.64 -2.79
CA SER A 86 -3.48 -4.82 -3.60
C SER A 86 -3.02 -3.37 -3.67
N VAL A 87 -3.10 -2.81 -4.88
CA VAL A 87 -2.86 -1.39 -5.17
C VAL A 87 -4.12 -0.81 -5.80
N LYS A 88 -4.39 0.47 -5.53
CA LYS A 88 -5.39 1.23 -6.27
C LYS A 88 -5.03 2.71 -6.34
N ARG A 89 -5.10 3.31 -7.52
CA ARG A 89 -4.89 4.76 -7.69
C ARG A 89 -5.92 5.56 -6.90
N TRP A 90 -5.46 6.53 -6.12
CA TRP A 90 -6.33 7.39 -5.31
C TRP A 90 -6.90 8.52 -6.15
N GLN A 91 -8.17 8.40 -6.55
CA GLN A 91 -8.87 9.46 -7.28
C GLN A 91 -9.57 10.43 -6.32
N LYS A 92 -9.21 11.72 -6.38
CA LYS A 92 -9.90 12.78 -5.64
C LYS A 92 -11.36 12.88 -6.13
N GLY A 93 -12.31 13.02 -5.21
CA GLY A 93 -13.73 13.23 -5.54
C GLY A 93 -14.61 11.97 -5.52
N GLN A 94 -14.05 10.76 -5.59
CA GLN A 94 -14.85 9.54 -5.51
C GLN A 94 -15.38 9.30 -4.09
N ARG A 95 -16.69 9.51 -3.90
CA ARG A 95 -17.39 9.24 -2.62
C ARG A 95 -17.19 7.79 -2.15
N ALA A 96 -17.13 6.84 -3.09
CA ALA A 96 -16.89 5.43 -2.82
C ALA A 96 -15.55 5.18 -2.09
N PHE A 97 -14.46 5.81 -2.54
CA PHE A 97 -13.15 5.70 -1.88
C PHE A 97 -13.14 6.32 -0.48
N LYS A 98 -13.79 7.48 -0.30
CA LYS A 98 -13.93 8.06 1.05
C LYS A 98 -14.68 7.11 1.98
N ARG A 99 -15.79 6.51 1.52
CA ARG A 99 -16.52 5.48 2.30
C ARG A 99 -15.65 4.27 2.59
N PHE A 100 -15.01 3.71 1.58
CA PHE A 100 -14.13 2.54 1.71
C PHE A 100 -13.02 2.79 2.73
N SER A 101 -12.34 3.93 2.63
CA SER A 101 -11.28 4.31 3.58
C SER A 101 -11.78 4.49 5.03
N ARG A 102 -13.01 4.96 5.22
CA ARG A 102 -13.67 5.02 6.54
C ARG A 102 -14.03 3.63 7.05
N SER A 103 -14.51 2.74 6.17
CA SER A 103 -14.83 1.36 6.52
C SER A 103 -13.59 0.58 6.95
N ILE A 104 -12.45 0.77 6.28
CA ILE A 104 -11.16 0.15 6.69
C ILE A 104 -10.81 0.54 8.13
N ARG A 105 -10.93 1.82 8.48
CA ARG A 105 -10.63 2.31 9.84
C ARG A 105 -11.57 1.80 10.92
N LYS A 106 -12.81 1.47 10.55
CA LYS A 106 -13.85 0.97 11.47
C LYS A 106 -13.84 -0.56 11.59
N LEU A 107 -13.15 -1.25 10.69
CA LEU A 107 -13.11 -2.70 10.67
C LEU A 107 -12.28 -3.18 11.88
N GLN A 108 -12.93 -3.85 12.81
CA GLN A 108 -12.27 -4.52 13.93
C GLN A 108 -12.00 -5.97 13.54
N CYS A 109 -10.80 -6.17 12.99
CA CYS A 109 -10.07 -7.41 12.88
C CYS A 109 -8.60 -6.99 13.00
#